data_AF-A0A0R1LXX1-F1
#
_entry.id   AF-A0A0R1LXX1-F1
#
_cell.length_a   1.000
_cell.length_b   1.000
_cell.length_c   1.000
_cell.angle_alpha   90.00
_cell.angle_beta   90.00
_cell.angle_gamma   90.00
#
_symmetry.space_group_name_H-M   'P 1'
#
loop_
_entity.id
_entity.type
_entity.pdbx_description
1 polymer ?
#
loop_
_entity_poly.entity_id
_entity_poly.type
_entity_poly.pdbx_seq_one_letter_code
_entity_poly.pdbx_strand_id
1 'polypeptide(L)'
;MKRYRFWGGTFLVLILTFLLAACSLLPEKQVHYQRFNNGTDTRLTYYARQDKVTRQETKNTILYSALGAVDKESAQQVLDPISKKFQGIKGLSQKITYKKTYAEEKLTIDYSKVNLDDVRHLPGMRYTSGTESNNISLKKSETLVKRHNFVKVTDNKFRNFSKKELTQAPYSIKDFNNIKLASSTIDTNATTVDELTKELGRPDRTQKTQGTSGMERGMYLWYLSPNKLAYLSVSTSGNQVLTKTLTRYGTSRKNISSAIFDSLENGTEYSAVITALGEPTRATAFRSRTTSYATLTYRNRASKKDYIFYFTNDKLISKRESNY
;
A
#
# COMPACT_ATOMS: atom_id res chain seq x y z
N MET A 1 -29.05 -44.75 -80.80
CA MET A 1 -28.17 -43.60 -80.47
C MET A 1 -29.02 -42.34 -80.32
N LYS A 2 -29.27 -41.87 -79.10
CA LYS A 2 -29.97 -40.60 -78.80
C LYS A 2 -29.23 -39.87 -77.69
N ARG A 3 -28.95 -38.59 -77.93
CA ARG A 3 -28.26 -37.64 -77.05
C ARG A 3 -29.15 -37.24 -75.88
N TYR A 4 -28.55 -37.05 -74.70
CA TYR A 4 -29.02 -36.07 -73.72
C TYR A 4 -27.82 -35.28 -73.19
N ARG A 5 -27.80 -33.99 -73.53
CA ARG A 5 -27.10 -32.95 -72.77
C ARG A 5 -28.04 -32.59 -71.61
N PHE A 6 -27.58 -32.64 -70.37
CA PHE A 6 -28.23 -31.90 -69.29
C PHE A 6 -27.20 -31.04 -68.57
N TRP A 7 -27.56 -29.78 -68.50
CA TRP A 7 -26.89 -28.65 -67.93
C TRP A 7 -26.92 -28.81 -66.39
N GLY A 8 -25.76 -28.77 -65.75
CA GLY A 8 -25.64 -28.87 -64.29
C GLY A 8 -24.55 -27.93 -63.81
N GLY A 9 -24.73 -26.64 -64.13
CA GLY A 9 -23.93 -25.59 -63.52
C GLY A 9 -24.15 -25.55 -62.01
N THR A 10 -23.08 -25.18 -61.30
CA THR A 10 -23.19 -24.30 -60.14
C THR A 10 -24.02 -24.84 -58.95
N PHE A 11 -23.62 -25.96 -58.35
CA PHE A 11 -24.18 -26.38 -57.05
C PHE A 11 -23.14 -26.96 -56.08
N LEU A 12 -21.92 -26.39 -56.04
CA LEU A 12 -20.88 -26.86 -55.12
C LEU A 12 -19.97 -25.73 -54.57
N VAL A 13 -20.49 -24.52 -54.40
CA VAL A 13 -19.73 -23.39 -53.79
C VAL A 13 -20.44 -22.77 -52.57
N LEU A 14 -21.68 -23.17 -52.26
CA LEU A 14 -22.47 -22.53 -51.20
C LEU A 14 -22.36 -23.18 -49.80
N ILE A 15 -21.62 -24.28 -49.65
CA ILE A 15 -21.42 -24.94 -48.34
C ILE A 15 -20.11 -24.49 -47.66
N LEU A 16 -19.15 -23.92 -48.39
CA LEU A 16 -17.88 -23.46 -47.79
C LEU A 16 -17.92 -22.05 -47.19
N THR A 17 -18.91 -21.22 -47.56
CA THR A 17 -19.03 -19.84 -47.05
C THR A 17 -19.64 -19.76 -45.66
N PHE A 18 -20.32 -20.80 -45.18
CA PHE A 18 -20.85 -20.85 -43.82
C PHE A 18 -19.82 -21.24 -42.73
N LEU A 19 -18.66 -21.80 -43.10
CA LEU A 19 -17.62 -22.17 -42.14
C LEU A 19 -16.79 -20.97 -41.63
N LEU A 20 -16.79 -19.84 -42.35
CA LEU A 20 -16.01 -18.64 -41.98
C LEU A 20 -16.81 -17.63 -41.13
N ALA A 21 -18.14 -17.72 -41.10
CA ALA A 21 -18.98 -16.84 -40.28
C ALA A 21 -19.00 -17.22 -38.79
N ALA A 22 -18.45 -18.38 -38.41
CA ALA A 22 -18.41 -18.85 -37.02
C ALA A 22 -17.37 -18.11 -36.13
N CYS A 23 -16.50 -17.27 -36.70
CA CYS A 23 -15.48 -16.54 -35.93
C CYS A 23 -16.06 -15.46 -35.00
N SER A 24 -17.28 -14.96 -35.25
CA SER A 24 -17.96 -13.97 -34.39
C SER A 24 -18.69 -14.59 -33.19
N LEU A 25 -18.83 -15.93 -33.14
CA LEU A 25 -19.56 -16.69 -32.12
C LEU A 25 -18.69 -17.23 -30.99
N LEU A 26 -17.37 -16.97 -31.00
CA LEU A 26 -16.49 -17.47 -29.94
C LEU A 26 -16.82 -16.77 -28.59
N PRO A 27 -17.07 -17.54 -27.52
CA PRO A 27 -17.42 -16.97 -26.23
C PRO A 27 -16.28 -16.13 -25.66
N GLU A 28 -16.64 -15.08 -24.94
CA GLU A 28 -15.68 -14.24 -24.22
C GLU A 28 -15.02 -15.06 -23.12
N LYS A 29 -13.71 -15.28 -23.24
CA LYS A 29 -12.91 -15.99 -22.25
C LYS A 29 -12.49 -15.04 -21.14
N GLN A 30 -12.57 -15.52 -19.90
CA GLN A 30 -12.00 -14.85 -18.74
C GLN A 30 -10.63 -15.45 -18.40
N VAL A 31 -9.65 -14.60 -18.14
CA VAL A 31 -8.34 -15.02 -17.62
C VAL A 31 -8.01 -14.20 -16.39
N HIS A 32 -7.70 -14.89 -15.30
CA HIS A 32 -7.48 -14.31 -13.99
C HIS A 32 -6.00 -14.31 -13.63
N TYR A 33 -5.56 -13.22 -13.02
CA TYR A 33 -4.24 -13.04 -12.49
C TYR A 33 -4.31 -12.41 -11.10
N GLN A 34 -3.35 -12.75 -10.24
CA GLN A 34 -3.25 -12.20 -8.91
C GLN A 34 -1.81 -11.79 -8.61
N ARG A 35 -1.66 -10.62 -7.99
CA ARG A 35 -0.43 -10.22 -7.31
C ARG A 35 -0.78 -9.94 -5.85
N PHE A 36 -0.28 -10.80 -4.97
CA PHE A 36 -0.54 -10.74 -3.53
C PHE A 36 0.78 -10.53 -2.81
N ASN A 37 1.10 -9.29 -2.44
CA ASN A 37 2.34 -8.95 -1.74
C ASN A 37 2.23 -7.61 -1.00
N ASN A 38 3.11 -7.40 -0.02
CA ASN A 38 3.31 -6.10 0.63
C ASN A 38 2.03 -5.42 1.12
N GLY A 39 1.07 -6.22 1.63
CA GLY A 39 -0.21 -5.72 2.15
C GLY A 39 -1.18 -5.23 1.08
N THR A 40 -0.98 -5.63 -0.17
CA THR A 40 -1.91 -5.41 -1.29
C THR A 40 -2.23 -6.74 -1.98
N ASP A 41 -3.52 -6.96 -2.23
CA ASP A 41 -4.02 -8.00 -3.14
C ASP A 41 -4.59 -7.34 -4.38
N THR A 42 -3.92 -7.47 -5.52
CA THR A 42 -4.42 -7.02 -6.82
C THR A 42 -4.88 -8.22 -7.63
N ARG A 43 -6.17 -8.28 -7.94
CA ARG A 43 -6.78 -9.29 -8.81
C ARG A 43 -7.16 -8.66 -10.12
N LEU A 44 -6.70 -9.24 -11.20
CA LEU A 44 -6.88 -8.74 -12.56
C LEU A 44 -7.59 -9.80 -13.39
N THR A 45 -8.70 -9.42 -14.01
CA THR A 45 -9.44 -10.27 -14.93
C THR A 45 -9.45 -9.62 -16.30
N TYR A 46 -8.96 -10.34 -17.31
CA TYR A 46 -9.14 -9.99 -18.70
C TYR A 46 -10.31 -10.76 -19.29
N TYR A 47 -11.16 -10.04 -20.02
CA TYR A 47 -12.21 -10.57 -20.86
C TYR A 47 -11.74 -10.44 -22.31
N ALA A 48 -11.69 -11.55 -23.04
CA ALA A 48 -11.12 -11.57 -24.38
C ALA A 48 -11.92 -12.45 -25.34
N ARG A 49 -12.01 -12.00 -26.58
CA ARG A 49 -12.47 -12.81 -27.72
C ARG A 49 -11.25 -13.12 -28.58
N GLN A 50 -10.94 -14.40 -28.74
CA GLN A 50 -9.66 -14.85 -29.32
C GLN A 50 -8.48 -14.21 -28.56
N ASP A 51 -7.65 -13.41 -29.24
CA ASP A 51 -6.54 -12.67 -28.63
C ASP A 51 -6.91 -11.22 -28.30
N LYS A 52 -8.10 -10.72 -28.66
CA LYS A 52 -8.48 -9.33 -28.41
C LYS A 52 -9.14 -9.19 -27.05
N VAL A 53 -8.54 -8.40 -26.16
CA VAL A 53 -9.13 -8.00 -24.88
C VAL A 53 -10.22 -6.96 -25.13
N THR A 54 -11.43 -7.26 -24.69
CA THR A 54 -12.62 -6.38 -24.78
C THR A 54 -12.79 -5.56 -23.51
N ARG A 55 -12.49 -6.16 -22.36
CA ARG A 55 -12.69 -5.55 -21.05
C ARG A 55 -11.65 -6.04 -20.04
N GLN A 56 -11.32 -5.17 -19.09
CA GLN A 56 -10.48 -5.48 -17.94
C GLN A 56 -11.23 -5.12 -16.67
N GLU A 57 -11.16 -6.00 -15.67
CA GLU A 57 -11.52 -5.69 -14.29
C GLU A 57 -10.32 -5.82 -13.38
N THR A 58 -10.13 -4.86 -12.49
CA THR A 58 -9.13 -4.89 -11.42
C THR A 58 -9.83 -4.72 -10.09
N LYS A 59 -9.57 -5.62 -9.15
CA LYS A 59 -10.01 -5.52 -7.75
C LYS A 59 -8.78 -5.45 -6.87
N ASN A 60 -8.67 -4.40 -6.07
CA ASN A 60 -7.61 -4.27 -5.08
C ASN A 60 -8.18 -4.36 -3.67
N THR A 61 -7.49 -5.08 -2.80
CA THR A 61 -7.62 -4.95 -1.35
C THR A 61 -6.30 -4.40 -0.82
N ILE A 62 -6.34 -3.25 -0.17
CA ILE A 62 -5.16 -2.50 0.25
C ILE A 62 -5.23 -2.25 1.75
N LEU A 63 -4.33 -2.88 2.52
CA LEU A 63 -4.23 -2.63 3.96
C LEU A 63 -3.74 -1.20 4.21
N TYR A 64 -4.32 -0.50 5.21
CA TYR A 64 -3.87 0.86 5.54
C TYR A 64 -2.40 0.90 5.96
N SER A 65 -1.92 -0.14 6.65
CA SER A 65 -0.50 -0.29 6.99
C SER A 65 0.41 -0.34 5.76
N ALA A 66 -0.05 -0.85 4.61
CA ALA A 66 0.71 -0.84 3.36
C ALA A 66 0.84 0.57 2.75
N LEU A 67 -0.16 1.43 2.98
CA LEU A 67 -0.11 2.86 2.67
C LEU A 67 0.63 3.66 3.75
N GLY A 68 0.82 3.04 4.91
CA GLY A 68 1.22 3.66 6.16
C GLY A 68 0.24 4.68 6.71
N ALA A 69 -1.01 4.57 6.29
CA ALA A 69 -2.14 5.21 6.92
C ALA A 69 -2.45 4.50 8.25
N VAL A 70 -2.81 5.26 9.27
CA VAL A 70 -3.17 4.71 10.60
C VAL A 70 -4.67 4.54 10.78
N ASP A 71 -5.45 5.20 9.93
CA ASP A 71 -6.91 5.26 9.98
C ASP A 71 -7.49 5.47 8.56
N LYS A 72 -8.81 5.57 8.48
CA LYS A 72 -9.53 5.76 7.22
C LYS A 72 -9.24 7.13 6.61
N GLU A 73 -9.18 8.17 7.42
CA GLU A 73 -9.02 9.55 7.02
C GLU A 73 -7.64 9.77 6.36
N SER A 74 -6.58 9.22 6.95
CA SER A 74 -5.24 9.24 6.36
C SER A 74 -5.15 8.36 5.11
N ALA A 75 -5.88 7.25 5.04
CA ALA A 75 -5.96 6.46 3.81
C ALA A 75 -6.66 7.21 2.68
N GLN A 76 -7.73 7.95 2.97
CA GLN A 76 -8.44 8.81 2.02
C GLN A 76 -7.53 9.92 1.47
N GLN A 77 -6.73 10.57 2.32
CA GLN A 77 -5.74 11.57 1.88
C GLN A 77 -4.72 11.00 0.87
N VAL A 78 -4.42 9.70 0.95
CA VAL A 78 -3.52 9.01 0.03
C VAL A 78 -4.23 8.58 -1.26
N LEU A 79 -5.44 8.03 -1.15
CA LEU A 79 -6.13 7.35 -2.25
C LEU A 79 -7.09 8.25 -3.03
N ASP A 80 -7.76 9.22 -2.42
CA ASP A 80 -8.74 10.08 -3.09
C ASP A 80 -8.12 10.95 -4.21
N PRO A 81 -6.93 11.58 -4.03
CA PRO A 81 -6.30 12.31 -5.12
C PRO A 81 -5.93 11.42 -6.31
N ILE A 82 -5.66 10.14 -6.06
CA ILE A 82 -5.39 9.15 -7.10
C ILE A 82 -6.70 8.77 -7.78
N SER A 83 -7.75 8.44 -7.02
CA SER A 83 -9.08 8.09 -7.52
C SER A 83 -9.67 9.16 -8.43
N LYS A 84 -9.49 10.45 -8.10
CA LYS A 84 -9.94 11.57 -8.94
C LYS A 84 -9.40 11.50 -10.37
N LYS A 85 -8.19 10.98 -10.59
CA LYS A 85 -7.59 10.84 -11.93
C LYS A 85 -8.31 9.81 -12.80
N PHE A 86 -9.03 8.87 -12.20
CA PHE A 86 -9.79 7.83 -12.89
C PHE A 86 -11.23 8.27 -13.25
N GLN A 87 -11.71 9.40 -12.72
CA GLN A 87 -13.09 9.82 -12.90
C GLN A 87 -13.30 10.55 -14.23
N GLY A 88 -14.51 10.43 -14.80
CA GLY A 88 -14.90 11.15 -16.02
C GLY A 88 -14.37 10.57 -17.33
N ILE A 89 -13.61 9.48 -17.30
CA ILE A 89 -13.07 8.83 -18.51
C ILE A 89 -14.12 7.88 -19.09
N LYS A 90 -14.55 8.14 -20.34
CA LYS A 90 -15.53 7.28 -21.04
C LYS A 90 -15.02 5.85 -21.15
N GLY A 91 -15.86 4.87 -20.82
CA GLY A 91 -15.48 3.46 -20.86
C GLY A 91 -14.63 3.00 -19.66
N LEU A 92 -14.40 3.86 -18.67
CA LEU A 92 -13.72 3.52 -17.43
C LEU A 92 -14.62 3.82 -16.22
N SER A 93 -14.62 2.93 -15.22
CA SER A 93 -15.32 3.12 -13.95
C SER A 93 -14.42 2.69 -12.80
N GLN A 94 -14.30 3.55 -11.78
CA GLN A 94 -13.50 3.29 -10.60
C GLN A 94 -14.27 3.65 -9.34
N LYS A 95 -14.20 2.78 -8.33
CA LYS A 95 -14.80 3.01 -7.02
C LYS A 95 -13.90 2.49 -5.92
N ILE A 96 -13.68 3.30 -4.88
CA ILE A 96 -13.04 2.90 -3.63
C ILE A 96 -14.10 2.76 -2.54
N THR A 97 -14.03 1.68 -1.76
CA THR A 97 -14.82 1.44 -0.56
C THR A 97 -13.88 1.33 0.62
N TYR A 98 -13.98 2.28 1.54
CA TYR A 98 -13.14 2.33 2.74
C TYR A 98 -13.76 1.51 3.87
N LYS A 99 -13.00 0.55 4.39
CA LYS A 99 -13.35 -0.22 5.58
C LYS A 99 -12.62 0.37 6.80
N LYS A 100 -12.67 -0.33 7.93
CA LYS A 100 -12.05 0.13 9.18
C LYS A 100 -10.52 0.21 9.10
N THR A 101 -9.90 -0.73 8.41
CA THR A 101 -8.44 -1.01 8.45
C THR A 101 -7.83 -1.25 7.06
N TYR A 102 -8.65 -1.25 6.02
CA TYR A 102 -8.25 -1.45 4.64
C TYR A 102 -9.23 -0.77 3.67
N ALA A 103 -8.80 -0.58 2.43
CA ALA A 103 -9.64 -0.12 1.33
C ALA A 103 -9.82 -1.23 0.28
N GLU A 104 -10.99 -1.24 -0.35
CA GLU A 104 -11.28 -2.04 -1.53
C GLU A 104 -11.47 -1.12 -2.73
N GLU A 105 -10.77 -1.38 -3.82
CA GLU A 105 -10.96 -0.68 -5.08
C GLU A 105 -11.49 -1.65 -6.14
N LYS A 106 -12.47 -1.20 -6.92
CA LYS A 106 -12.87 -1.84 -8.16
C LYS A 106 -12.66 -0.86 -9.31
N LEU A 107 -11.90 -1.27 -10.32
CA LEU A 107 -11.65 -0.56 -11.56
C LEU A 107 -12.09 -1.45 -12.74
N THR A 108 -12.88 -0.90 -13.65
CA THR A 108 -13.28 -1.58 -14.88
C THR A 108 -12.93 -0.69 -16.08
N ILE A 109 -12.34 -1.28 -17.12
CA ILE A 109 -12.02 -0.62 -18.38
C ILE A 109 -12.66 -1.40 -19.52
N ASP A 110 -13.49 -0.74 -20.31
CA ASP A 110 -14.12 -1.24 -21.53
C ASP A 110 -13.32 -0.73 -22.74
N TYR A 111 -12.49 -1.60 -23.31
CA TYR A 111 -11.61 -1.25 -24.44
C TYR A 111 -12.37 -1.01 -25.74
N SER A 112 -13.66 -1.34 -25.80
CA SER A 112 -14.51 -0.98 -26.94
C SER A 112 -14.98 0.50 -26.90
N LYS A 113 -14.87 1.17 -25.74
CA LYS A 113 -15.39 2.52 -25.52
C LYS A 113 -14.33 3.55 -25.13
N VAL A 114 -13.26 3.09 -24.47
CA VAL A 114 -12.23 3.97 -23.92
C VAL A 114 -11.27 4.47 -25.00
N ASN A 115 -10.80 5.71 -24.84
CA ASN A 115 -9.64 6.19 -25.55
C ASN A 115 -8.38 5.74 -24.80
N LEU A 116 -7.49 4.99 -25.47
CA LEU A 116 -6.31 4.43 -24.82
C LEU A 116 -5.34 5.48 -24.31
N ASP A 117 -5.28 6.66 -24.91
CA ASP A 117 -4.36 7.72 -24.47
C ASP A 117 -4.78 8.32 -23.13
N ASP A 118 -6.09 8.35 -22.85
CA ASP A 118 -6.63 8.82 -21.57
C ASP A 118 -6.30 7.86 -20.41
N VAL A 119 -6.16 6.56 -20.69
CA VAL A 119 -5.90 5.53 -19.68
C VAL A 119 -4.42 5.17 -19.53
N ARG A 120 -3.58 5.44 -20.54
CA ARG A 120 -2.13 5.19 -20.51
C ARG A 120 -1.36 5.90 -19.43
N HIS A 121 -1.81 7.10 -19.10
CA HIS A 121 -1.16 7.98 -18.14
C HIS A 121 -1.66 7.79 -16.70
N LEU A 122 -2.63 6.90 -16.51
CA LEU A 122 -3.21 6.68 -15.18
C LEU A 122 -2.24 5.92 -14.26
N PRO A 123 -2.17 6.30 -12.97
CA PRO A 123 -1.30 5.64 -12.02
C PRO A 123 -1.50 4.13 -11.96
N GLY A 124 -0.42 3.36 -12.05
CA GLY A 124 -0.47 1.90 -11.95
C GLY A 124 -0.92 1.17 -13.21
N MET A 125 -1.36 1.90 -14.24
CA MET A 125 -1.62 1.31 -15.55
C MET A 125 -0.31 0.96 -16.26
N ARG A 126 -0.32 -0.15 -17.01
CA ARG A 126 0.85 -0.66 -17.71
C ARG A 126 0.48 -1.04 -19.13
N TYR A 127 1.25 -0.56 -20.08
CA TYR A 127 1.03 -0.80 -21.50
C TYR A 127 2.33 -1.26 -22.15
N THR A 128 2.21 -2.12 -23.17
CA THR A 128 3.31 -2.42 -24.07
C THR A 128 3.44 -1.29 -25.08
N SER A 129 4.65 -0.78 -25.29
CA SER A 129 4.97 0.18 -26.37
C SER A 129 4.49 -0.35 -27.73
N GLY A 130 4.03 0.56 -28.61
CA GLY A 130 3.57 0.21 -29.97
C GLY A 130 2.13 -0.31 -30.09
N THR A 131 1.25 -0.03 -29.11
CA THR A 131 -0.19 -0.31 -29.24
C THR A 131 -0.90 0.84 -29.96
N GLU A 132 -0.57 1.13 -31.22
CA GLU A 132 -1.17 2.27 -31.95
C GLU A 132 -2.68 2.11 -32.24
N SER A 133 -3.26 0.95 -31.91
CA SER A 133 -4.70 0.68 -32.04
C SER A 133 -5.33 0.29 -30.70
N ASN A 134 -6.65 0.49 -30.57
CA ASN A 134 -7.51 -0.03 -29.48
C ASN A 134 -7.53 -1.59 -29.39
N ASN A 135 -6.62 -2.28 -30.09
CA ASN A 135 -6.50 -3.73 -30.09
C ASN A 135 -5.48 -4.18 -29.03
N ILE A 136 -5.97 -4.31 -27.80
CA ILE A 136 -5.19 -4.89 -26.70
C ILE A 136 -5.13 -6.41 -26.88
N SER A 137 -3.92 -6.96 -27.04
CA SER A 137 -3.67 -8.40 -27.19
C SER A 137 -3.58 -9.09 -25.82
N LEU A 138 -4.32 -10.18 -25.63
CA LEU A 138 -4.31 -10.98 -24.41
C LEU A 138 -2.93 -11.62 -24.19
N LYS A 139 -2.30 -12.15 -25.24
CA LYS A 139 -0.93 -12.71 -25.16
C LYS A 139 0.10 -11.67 -24.71
N LYS A 140 0.03 -10.45 -25.25
CA LYS A 140 0.93 -9.34 -24.83
C LYS A 140 0.65 -8.93 -23.39
N SER A 141 -0.62 -8.81 -23.02
CA SER A 141 -1.03 -8.51 -21.64
C SER A 141 -0.56 -9.58 -20.65
N GLU A 142 -0.68 -10.87 -20.98
CA GLU A 142 -0.20 -11.98 -20.14
C GLU A 142 1.32 -11.88 -19.89
N THR A 143 2.09 -11.56 -20.94
CA THR A 143 3.54 -11.35 -20.82
C THR A 143 3.86 -10.17 -19.90
N LEU A 144 3.12 -9.06 -20.06
CA LEU A 144 3.32 -7.85 -19.26
C LEU A 144 2.99 -8.08 -17.78
N VAL A 145 1.85 -8.68 -17.46
CA VAL A 145 1.45 -8.89 -16.06
C VAL A 145 2.40 -9.87 -15.36
N LYS A 146 2.87 -10.92 -16.06
CA LYS A 146 3.90 -11.84 -15.53
C LYS A 146 5.21 -11.11 -15.20
N ARG A 147 5.68 -10.22 -16.07
CA ARG A 147 6.85 -9.36 -15.82
C ARG A 147 6.69 -8.50 -14.55
N HIS A 148 5.46 -8.20 -14.16
CA HIS A 148 5.14 -7.44 -12.95
C HIS A 148 4.69 -8.32 -11.78
N ASN A 149 5.13 -9.58 -11.77
CA ASN A 149 4.95 -10.55 -10.69
C ASN A 149 3.49 -10.92 -10.41
N PHE A 150 2.62 -10.84 -11.43
CA PHE A 150 1.32 -11.47 -11.36
C PHE A 150 1.43 -12.96 -11.67
N VAL A 151 0.73 -13.77 -10.88
CA VAL A 151 0.57 -15.20 -11.09
C VAL A 151 -0.79 -15.45 -11.72
N LYS A 152 -0.85 -16.34 -12.72
CA LYS A 152 -2.11 -16.77 -13.32
C LYS A 152 -2.89 -17.61 -12.31
N VAL A 153 -4.18 -17.32 -12.15
CA VAL A 153 -5.06 -18.05 -11.22
C VAL A 153 -5.88 -19.07 -12.02
N THR A 154 -5.80 -20.33 -11.61
CA THR A 154 -6.65 -21.42 -12.11
C THR A 154 -7.71 -21.75 -11.07
N ASP A 155 -8.87 -22.24 -11.53
CA ASP A 155 -9.99 -22.69 -10.68
C ASP A 155 -10.52 -21.64 -9.68
N ASN A 156 -10.32 -20.35 -9.95
CA ASN A 156 -10.70 -19.24 -9.07
C ASN A 156 -10.10 -19.31 -7.64
N LYS A 157 -8.98 -20.02 -7.46
CA LYS A 157 -8.31 -20.16 -6.16
C LYS A 157 -7.38 -18.99 -5.88
N PHE A 158 -7.94 -17.87 -5.48
CA PHE A 158 -7.18 -16.69 -5.05
C PHE A 158 -6.58 -16.86 -3.65
N ARG A 159 -5.40 -16.30 -3.43
CA ARG A 159 -4.90 -16.01 -2.08
C ARG A 159 -5.76 -14.91 -1.45
N ASN A 160 -5.95 -14.96 -0.14
CA ASN A 160 -6.72 -13.97 0.60
C ASN A 160 -5.94 -13.53 1.83
N PHE A 161 -6.16 -12.30 2.28
CA PHE A 161 -5.74 -11.89 3.62
C PHE A 161 -6.52 -12.70 4.66
N SER A 162 -5.83 -13.07 5.73
CA SER A 162 -6.48 -13.64 6.90
C SER A 162 -7.40 -12.61 7.56
N LYS A 163 -8.36 -13.10 8.37
CA LYS A 163 -9.22 -12.21 9.18
C LYS A 163 -8.38 -11.30 10.07
N LYS A 164 -7.31 -11.84 10.67
CA LYS A 164 -6.38 -11.08 11.53
C LYS A 164 -5.77 -9.91 10.77
N GLU A 165 -5.22 -10.14 9.57
CA GLU A 165 -4.63 -9.06 8.74
C GLU A 165 -5.66 -8.00 8.34
N LEU A 166 -6.90 -8.41 8.03
CA LEU A 166 -7.97 -7.49 7.69
C LEU A 166 -8.52 -6.73 8.89
N THR A 167 -8.37 -7.20 10.12
CA THR A 167 -8.89 -6.53 11.33
C THR A 167 -7.83 -5.83 12.17
N GLN A 168 -6.55 -6.11 11.93
CA GLN A 168 -5.45 -5.51 12.68
C GLN A 168 -5.40 -4.01 12.41
N ALA A 169 -5.66 -3.22 13.45
CA ALA A 169 -5.49 -1.78 13.40
C ALA A 169 -4.01 -1.47 13.12
N PRO A 170 -3.70 -0.49 12.25
CA PRO A 170 -2.34 -0.01 12.13
C PRO A 170 -1.86 0.53 13.48
N TYR A 171 -0.65 0.16 13.88
CA TYR A 171 -0.01 0.70 15.07
C TYR A 171 0.15 2.22 14.92
N SER A 172 -0.21 3.01 15.92
CA SER A 172 -0.28 4.49 15.89
C SER A 172 0.75 5.17 16.80
N ILE A 173 0.86 6.50 16.75
CA ILE A 173 1.66 7.27 17.72
C ILE A 173 1.11 7.14 19.13
N LYS A 174 -0.21 6.93 19.28
CA LYS A 174 -0.84 6.70 20.58
C LYS A 174 -0.34 5.40 21.19
N ASP A 175 -0.28 4.32 20.41
CA ASP A 175 0.24 3.02 20.87
C ASP A 175 1.73 3.15 21.23
N PHE A 176 2.51 3.85 20.40
CA PHE A 176 3.90 4.18 20.70
C PHE A 176 4.05 4.94 22.02
N ASN A 177 3.21 5.94 22.28
CA ASN A 177 3.26 6.76 23.49
C ASN A 177 2.93 5.95 24.75
N ASN A 178 2.09 4.92 24.65
CA ASN A 178 1.75 4.04 25.78
C ASN A 178 2.92 3.18 26.28
N ILE A 179 3.97 2.99 25.49
CA ILE A 179 5.20 2.30 25.92
C ILE A 179 5.88 3.14 27.01
N LYS A 180 5.91 2.63 28.24
CA LYS A 180 6.56 3.28 29.38
C LYS A 180 8.06 3.01 29.35
N LEU A 181 8.85 4.08 29.43
CA LEU A 181 10.31 4.01 29.44
C LEU A 181 10.83 3.87 30.86
N ALA A 182 11.79 2.97 31.06
CA ALA A 182 12.47 2.80 32.33
C ALA A 182 13.28 4.04 32.71
N SER A 183 13.13 4.47 33.95
CA SER A 183 13.90 5.56 34.58
C SER A 183 15.19 5.08 35.25
N SER A 184 15.27 3.78 35.54
CA SER A 184 16.41 3.09 36.17
C SER A 184 16.42 1.61 35.79
N THR A 185 17.43 0.86 36.22
CA THR A 185 17.56 -0.59 35.97
C THR A 185 16.60 -1.47 36.78
N ILE A 186 15.81 -0.90 37.69
CA ILE A 186 14.88 -1.62 38.59
C ILE A 186 13.46 -1.02 38.47
N ASP A 187 13.15 -0.38 37.34
CA ASP A 187 11.86 0.32 37.17
C ASP A 187 10.74 -0.67 36.82
N THR A 188 10.04 -1.19 37.83
CA THR A 188 8.96 -2.17 37.65
C THR A 188 7.75 -1.65 36.89
N ASN A 189 7.66 -0.32 36.65
CA ASN A 189 6.57 0.28 35.87
C ASN A 189 6.90 0.43 34.38
N ALA A 190 8.14 0.10 33.96
CA ALA A 190 8.56 0.19 32.58
C ALA A 190 7.98 -0.94 31.73
N THR A 191 7.65 -0.63 30.48
CA THR A 191 7.21 -1.64 29.52
C THR A 191 8.36 -2.60 29.22
N THR A 192 8.03 -3.88 29.11
CA THR A 192 8.99 -4.96 28.81
C THR A 192 8.89 -5.46 27.38
N VAL A 193 9.93 -6.13 26.89
CA VAL A 193 9.89 -6.77 25.56
C VAL A 193 8.87 -7.90 25.53
N ASP A 194 8.62 -8.58 26.65
CA ASP A 194 7.61 -9.64 26.72
C ASP A 194 6.20 -9.09 26.55
N GLU A 195 5.88 -7.93 27.14
CA GLU A 195 4.60 -7.25 26.91
C GLU A 195 4.43 -6.83 25.45
N LEU A 196 5.47 -6.22 24.86
CA LEU A 196 5.48 -5.89 23.43
C LEU A 196 5.34 -7.13 22.55
N THR A 197 5.93 -8.25 22.95
CA THR A 197 5.85 -9.51 22.20
C THR A 197 4.45 -10.13 22.27
N LYS A 198 3.74 -9.97 23.39
CA LYS A 198 2.34 -10.39 23.50
C LYS A 198 1.43 -9.55 22.60
N GLU A 199 1.70 -8.25 22.50
CA GLU A 199 0.91 -7.32 21.68
C GLU A 199 1.21 -7.44 20.18
N LEU A 200 2.49 -7.39 19.81
CA LEU A 200 2.96 -7.26 18.42
C LEU A 200 3.40 -8.59 17.79
N GLY A 201 3.48 -9.65 18.59
CA GLY A 201 4.10 -10.91 18.19
C GLY A 201 5.63 -10.88 18.34
N ARG A 202 6.29 -11.94 17.87
CA ARG A 202 7.75 -12.05 17.95
C ARG A 202 8.45 -10.90 17.17
N PRO A 203 9.53 -10.30 17.71
CA PRO A 203 10.32 -9.33 16.97
C PRO A 203 10.86 -9.93 15.66
N ASP A 204 10.87 -9.13 14.60
CA ASP A 204 11.47 -9.48 13.30
C ASP A 204 12.99 -9.49 13.34
N ARG A 205 13.59 -8.66 14.22
CA ARG A 205 15.04 -8.63 14.46
C ARG A 205 15.33 -8.45 15.93
N THR A 206 16.35 -9.14 16.40
CA THR A 206 16.87 -9.06 17.77
C THR A 206 18.39 -9.05 17.73
N GLN A 207 18.99 -8.15 18.49
CA GLN A 207 20.42 -8.13 18.77
C GLN A 207 20.61 -7.97 20.27
N LYS A 208 21.45 -8.82 20.87
CA LYS A 208 21.76 -8.77 22.30
C LYS A 208 23.26 -8.64 22.48
N THR A 209 23.69 -7.80 23.42
CA THR A 209 25.08 -7.65 23.83
C THR A 209 25.17 -7.63 25.35
N GLN A 210 26.30 -8.09 25.90
CA GLN A 210 26.57 -7.92 27.31
C GLN A 210 27.22 -6.56 27.54
N GLY A 211 26.68 -5.78 28.47
CA GLY A 211 27.30 -4.54 28.92
C GLY A 211 28.52 -4.82 29.81
N THR A 212 29.36 -3.81 29.99
CA THR A 212 30.53 -3.86 30.88
C THR A 212 30.20 -4.13 32.35
N SER A 213 28.94 -3.89 32.76
CA SER A 213 28.42 -4.23 34.09
C SER A 213 27.81 -5.63 34.20
N GLY A 214 27.95 -6.48 33.17
CA GLY A 214 27.31 -7.80 33.10
C GLY A 214 25.82 -7.78 32.76
N MET A 215 25.21 -6.59 32.69
CA MET A 215 23.80 -6.43 32.35
C MET A 215 23.59 -6.55 30.83
N GLU A 216 22.66 -7.41 30.41
CA GLU A 216 22.30 -7.59 29.00
C GLU A 216 21.66 -6.30 28.43
N ARG A 217 22.07 -5.90 27.23
CA ARG A 217 21.42 -4.88 26.43
C ARG A 217 20.84 -5.52 25.19
N GLY A 218 19.56 -5.27 24.93
CA GLY A 218 18.86 -5.78 23.76
C GLY A 218 18.37 -4.68 22.85
N MET A 219 18.47 -4.89 21.54
CA MET A 219 17.80 -4.11 20.50
C MET A 219 16.82 -5.01 19.77
N TYR A 220 15.56 -4.58 19.68
CA TYR A 220 14.47 -5.34 19.08
C TYR A 220 13.75 -4.49 18.04
N LEU A 221 13.29 -5.11 16.96
CA LEU A 221 12.56 -4.43 15.88
C LEU A 221 11.35 -5.26 15.44
N TRP A 222 10.20 -4.59 15.30
CA TRP A 222 8.97 -5.13 14.72
C TRP A 222 8.57 -4.31 13.50
N TYR A 223 8.39 -4.95 12.36
CA TYR A 223 7.78 -4.33 11.19
C TYR A 223 6.28 -4.15 11.42
N LEU A 224 5.82 -2.91 11.31
CA LEU A 224 4.43 -2.52 11.49
C LEU A 224 3.68 -2.45 10.15
N SER A 225 4.40 -2.60 9.04
CA SER A 225 3.82 -2.66 7.70
C SER A 225 4.41 -3.83 6.90
N PRO A 226 3.59 -4.49 6.04
CA PRO A 226 4.08 -5.60 5.22
C PRO A 226 5.21 -5.23 4.25
N ASN A 227 5.27 -3.96 3.82
CA ASN A 227 6.34 -3.44 2.97
C ASN A 227 7.61 -3.03 3.75
N LYS A 228 7.65 -3.25 5.07
CA LYS A 228 8.78 -2.96 5.95
C LYS A 228 9.19 -1.49 6.04
N LEU A 229 8.32 -0.58 5.57
CA LEU A 229 8.55 0.85 5.64
C LEU A 229 8.13 1.48 6.98
N ALA A 230 7.30 0.80 7.75
CA ALA A 230 6.98 1.18 9.12
C ALA A 230 7.51 0.14 10.11
N TYR A 231 8.15 0.60 11.18
CA TYR A 231 8.65 -0.28 12.24
C TYR A 231 8.74 0.43 13.59
N LEU A 232 8.58 -0.36 14.65
CA LEU A 232 8.97 -0.02 16.01
C LEU A 232 10.33 -0.64 16.27
N SER A 233 11.25 0.13 16.82
CA SER A 233 12.51 -0.38 17.37
C SER A 233 12.66 0.08 18.80
N VAL A 234 13.14 -0.81 19.66
CA VAL A 234 13.39 -0.50 21.08
C VAL A 234 14.78 -0.96 21.48
N SER A 235 15.42 -0.18 22.33
CA SER A 235 16.64 -0.56 23.05
C SER A 235 16.32 -0.75 24.51
N THR A 236 16.99 -1.72 25.14
CA THR A 236 16.65 -2.22 26.47
C THR A 236 17.87 -2.41 27.35
N SER A 237 17.64 -2.44 28.66
CA SER A 237 18.57 -2.96 29.64
C SER A 237 17.85 -4.06 30.42
N GLY A 238 18.40 -5.27 30.42
CA GLY A 238 17.62 -6.47 30.71
C GLY A 238 16.42 -6.56 29.77
N ASN A 239 15.22 -6.65 30.34
CA ASN A 239 13.97 -6.75 29.59
C ASN A 239 13.21 -5.42 29.45
N GLN A 240 13.69 -4.34 30.08
CA GLN A 240 12.96 -3.07 30.19
C GLN A 240 13.33 -2.11 29.06
N VAL A 241 12.34 -1.44 28.50
CA VAL A 241 12.53 -0.48 27.40
C VAL A 241 13.14 0.83 27.91
N LEU A 242 14.31 1.20 27.37
CA LEU A 242 15.02 2.45 27.67
C LEU A 242 14.82 3.50 26.58
N THR A 243 14.80 3.05 25.33
CA THR A 243 14.64 3.92 24.17
C THR A 243 13.68 3.25 23.22
N LYS A 244 12.80 4.04 22.63
CA LYS A 244 11.86 3.61 21.60
C LYS A 244 11.95 4.55 20.41
N THR A 245 11.89 3.97 19.22
CA THR A 245 11.81 4.71 17.97
C THR A 245 10.74 4.08 17.10
N LEU A 246 9.75 4.89 16.72
CA LEU A 246 8.77 4.59 15.70
C LEU A 246 9.21 5.27 14.40
N THR A 247 9.31 4.51 13.32
CA THR A 247 9.67 5.04 11.99
C THR A 247 8.62 4.65 10.96
N ARG A 248 8.31 5.57 10.05
CA ARG A 248 7.35 5.40 8.96
C ARG A 248 7.88 6.07 7.68
N TYR A 249 8.51 5.29 6.83
CA TYR A 249 8.95 5.74 5.52
C TYR A 249 7.77 5.79 4.54
N GLY A 250 7.57 6.93 3.89
CA GLY A 250 6.61 7.08 2.78
C GLY A 250 5.14 7.35 3.14
N THR A 251 4.84 7.58 4.42
CA THR A 251 3.46 7.64 4.93
C THR A 251 2.92 9.07 5.10
N SER A 252 3.79 10.06 5.32
CA SER A 252 3.36 11.46 5.38
C SER A 252 3.24 12.04 3.97
N ARG A 253 2.01 12.03 3.45
CA ARG A 253 1.59 12.94 2.36
C ARG A 253 0.92 14.20 2.90
N LYS A 254 0.79 14.34 4.23
CA LYS A 254 0.21 15.56 4.80
C LYS A 254 1.22 16.68 4.58
N ASN A 255 0.82 17.64 3.74
CA ASN A 255 1.58 18.86 3.55
C ASN A 255 1.56 19.62 4.87
N ILE A 256 2.71 19.69 5.53
CA ILE A 256 2.89 20.58 6.67
C ILE A 256 3.22 21.95 6.10
N SER A 257 2.38 22.93 6.40
CA SER A 257 2.67 24.31 6.05
C SER A 257 3.74 24.85 6.99
N SER A 258 4.67 25.64 6.46
CA SER A 258 5.63 26.37 7.30
C SER A 258 4.91 27.24 8.33
N ALA A 259 3.73 27.80 8.01
CA ALA A 259 2.93 28.56 8.97
C ALA A 259 2.55 27.78 10.25
N ILE A 260 2.13 26.51 10.15
CA ILE A 260 1.83 25.69 11.33
C ILE A 260 3.12 25.33 12.07
N PHE A 261 4.22 25.07 11.35
CA PHE A 261 5.51 24.86 11.98
C PHE A 261 5.95 26.10 12.78
N ASP A 262 5.81 27.29 12.21
CA ASP A 262 6.22 28.56 12.81
C ASP A 262 5.37 28.90 14.05
N SER A 263 4.08 28.58 14.05
CA SER A 263 3.18 28.85 15.19
C SER A 263 3.43 27.98 16.43
N LEU A 264 4.18 26.87 16.32
CA LEU A 264 4.46 25.97 17.44
C LEU A 264 5.69 26.45 18.22
N GLU A 265 5.48 27.22 19.28
CA GLU A 265 6.55 27.86 20.06
C GLU A 265 7.13 26.96 21.16
N ASN A 266 8.32 27.32 21.66
CA ASN A 266 8.89 26.66 22.84
C ASN A 266 7.89 26.70 24.01
N GLY A 267 7.78 25.60 24.75
CA GLY A 267 6.77 25.40 25.80
C GLY A 267 5.49 24.72 25.32
N THR A 268 5.27 24.60 24.00
CA THR A 268 4.16 23.82 23.43
C THR A 268 4.25 22.36 23.89
N GLU A 269 3.11 21.79 24.29
CA GLU A 269 3.03 20.39 24.70
C GLU A 269 3.31 19.43 23.53
N TYR A 270 3.98 18.32 23.81
CA TYR A 270 4.23 17.23 22.88
C TYR A 270 2.94 16.73 22.22
N SER A 271 1.88 16.57 23.01
CA SER A 271 0.56 16.16 22.51
C SER A 271 -0.07 17.22 21.61
N ALA A 272 0.14 18.51 21.88
CA ALA A 272 -0.38 19.60 21.05
C ALA A 272 0.29 19.63 19.67
N VAL A 273 1.60 19.35 19.58
CA VAL A 273 2.30 19.21 18.30
C VAL A 273 1.72 18.06 17.48
N ILE A 274 1.48 16.90 18.12
CA ILE A 274 0.83 15.74 17.46
C ILE A 274 -0.59 16.08 17.01
N THR A 275 -1.37 16.79 17.83
CA THR A 275 -2.73 17.21 17.44
C THR A 275 -2.72 18.13 16.23
N ALA A 276 -1.80 19.11 16.19
CA ALA A 276 -1.69 20.06 15.09
C ALA A 276 -1.22 19.40 13.79
N LEU A 277 -0.18 18.56 13.87
CA LEU A 277 0.50 18.03 12.69
C LEU A 277 0.03 16.63 12.29
N GLY A 278 -0.54 15.88 13.22
CA GLY A 278 -0.90 14.47 13.08
C GLY A 278 0.28 13.54 13.43
N GLU A 279 0.25 12.35 12.83
CA GLU A 279 1.27 11.32 13.00
C GLU A 279 2.64 11.75 12.44
N PRO A 280 3.73 11.64 13.22
CA PRO A 280 5.07 11.91 12.75
C PRO A 280 5.57 10.80 11.80
N THR A 281 6.49 11.14 10.90
CA THR A 281 7.22 10.12 10.13
C THR A 281 8.25 9.39 10.96
N ARG A 282 8.77 10.05 12.02
CA ARG A 282 9.62 9.40 13.01
C ARG A 282 9.38 10.01 14.38
N ALA A 283 9.22 9.16 15.39
CA ALA A 283 9.24 9.56 16.79
C ALA A 283 10.34 8.79 17.49
N THR A 284 11.14 9.46 18.32
CA THR A 284 12.11 8.81 19.20
C THR A 284 11.91 9.34 20.60
N ALA A 285 11.93 8.47 21.60
CA ALA A 285 11.84 8.85 22.99
C ALA A 285 12.80 8.00 23.83
N PHE A 286 13.45 8.65 24.78
CA PHE A 286 14.27 8.00 25.80
C PHE A 286 14.15 8.78 27.11
N ARG A 287 14.56 8.15 28.21
CA ARG A 287 14.55 8.77 29.53
C ARG A 287 15.95 8.72 30.12
N SER A 288 16.37 9.81 30.76
CA SER A 288 17.57 9.85 31.58
C SER A 288 17.16 10.28 32.98
N ARG A 289 17.23 9.37 33.94
CA ARG A 289 16.76 9.58 35.33
C ARG A 289 15.30 10.08 35.34
N THR A 290 15.07 11.28 35.86
CA THR A 290 13.74 11.90 35.95
C THR A 290 13.34 12.66 34.68
N THR A 291 14.27 12.90 33.75
CA THR A 291 14.05 13.71 32.56
C THR A 291 13.68 12.85 31.35
N SER A 292 12.56 13.16 30.71
CA SER A 292 12.18 12.56 29.42
C SER A 292 12.66 13.41 28.26
N TYR A 293 13.09 12.76 27.19
CA TYR A 293 13.46 13.41 25.94
C TYR A 293 12.70 12.76 24.80
N ALA A 294 12.21 13.59 23.88
CA ALA A 294 11.59 13.10 22.66
C ALA A 294 11.99 13.93 21.46
N THR A 295 11.93 13.31 20.29
CA THR A 295 12.08 13.98 18.99
C THR A 295 10.96 13.52 18.07
N LEU A 296 10.22 14.48 17.52
CA LEU A 296 9.27 14.24 16.45
C LEU A 296 9.86 14.78 15.15
N THR A 297 9.86 13.96 14.11
CA THR A 297 10.23 14.35 12.76
C THR A 297 9.01 14.18 11.87
N TYR A 298 8.74 15.21 11.10
CA TYR A 298 7.73 15.21 10.08
C TYR A 298 8.34 15.54 8.73
N ARG A 299 8.07 14.70 7.75
CA ARG A 299 8.59 14.84 6.40
C ARG A 299 7.52 15.38 5.46
N ASN A 300 7.80 16.51 4.82
CA ASN A 300 6.99 17.06 3.75
C ASN A 300 7.66 16.74 2.40
N ARG A 301 6.99 15.94 1.57
CA ARG A 301 7.49 15.54 0.24
C ARG A 301 7.29 16.61 -0.83
N ALA A 302 6.28 17.46 -0.70
CA ALA A 302 6.03 18.52 -1.65
C ALA A 302 7.12 19.59 -1.57
N SER A 303 7.52 19.98 -0.35
CA SER A 303 8.56 20.98 -0.13
C SER A 303 9.97 20.41 0.02
N LYS A 304 10.12 19.07 0.09
CA LYS A 304 11.40 18.37 0.40
C LYS A 304 12.05 18.84 1.72
N LYS A 305 11.20 19.13 2.71
CA LYS A 305 11.61 19.58 4.04
C LYS A 305 11.25 18.57 5.12
N ASP A 306 12.15 18.44 6.09
CA ASP A 306 11.91 17.80 7.37
C ASP A 306 11.74 18.87 8.45
N TYR A 307 10.66 18.74 9.22
CA TYR A 307 10.37 19.55 10.40
C TYR A 307 10.63 18.70 11.63
N ILE A 308 11.56 19.15 12.48
CA ILE A 308 12.04 18.37 13.61
C ILE A 308 11.79 19.17 14.89
N PHE A 309 11.15 18.53 15.86
CA PHE A 309 10.78 19.10 17.15
C PHE A 309 11.46 18.32 18.27
N TYR A 310 12.11 19.01 19.19
CA TYR A 310 12.82 18.43 20.33
C TYR A 310 12.11 18.76 21.63
N PHE A 311 11.87 17.76 22.44
CA PHE A 311 11.11 17.89 23.68
C PHE A 311 11.95 17.47 24.87
N THR A 312 11.73 18.18 25.98
CA THR A 312 12.20 17.77 27.31
C THR A 312 11.01 17.82 28.26
N ASN A 313 10.74 16.75 28.99
CA ASN A 313 9.58 16.65 29.89
C ASN A 313 8.27 17.04 29.20
N ASP A 314 8.06 16.51 28.00
CA ASP A 314 6.90 16.74 27.12
C ASP A 314 6.69 18.20 26.66
N LYS A 315 7.65 19.09 26.94
CA LYS A 315 7.64 20.48 26.47
C LYS A 315 8.60 20.68 25.30
N LEU A 316 8.11 21.34 24.24
CA LEU A 316 8.94 21.73 23.10
C LEU A 316 10.04 22.68 23.58
N ILE A 317 11.31 22.32 23.38
CA ILE A 317 12.46 23.15 23.77
C ILE A 317 13.17 23.78 22.58
N SER A 318 13.06 23.15 21.41
CA SER A 318 13.57 23.69 20.15
C SER A 318 12.91 23.00 18.97
N LYS A 319 12.92 23.66 17.83
CA LYS A 319 12.49 23.11 16.55
C LYS A 319 13.49 23.51 15.47
N ARG A 320 13.61 22.70 14.42
CA ARG A 320 14.40 23.04 13.23
C ARG A 320 13.73 22.53 11.97
N GLU A 321 14.00 23.24 10.89
CA GLU A 321 13.68 22.83 9.53
C GLU A 321 14.97 22.41 8.82
N SER A 322 14.92 21.36 8.01
CA SER A 322 16.05 20.93 7.18
C SER A 322 15.59 20.39 5.83
N ASN A 323 16.37 20.60 4.78
CA ASN A 323 16.13 19.95 3.48
C ASN A 323 16.55 18.48 3.53
N TYR A 324 15.92 17.62 2.72
CA TYR A 324 16.32 16.21 2.56
C TYR A 324 16.21 15.68 1.13
#